data_AF-A0A7L7W4V8-F1
#
_entry.id   AF-A0A7L7W4V8-F1
#
_cell.length_a   1.000
_cell.length_b   1.000
_cell.length_c   1.000
_cell.angle_alpha   90.00
_cell.angle_beta   90.00
_cell.angle_gamma   90.00
#
_symmetry.space_group_name_H-M   'P 1'
#
loop_
_entity.id
_entity.type
_entity.pdbx_description
1 polymer ?
#
loop_
_entity_poly.entity_id
_entity_poly.type
_entity_poly.pdbx_seq_one_letter_code
_entity_poly.pdbx_strand_id
1 'polypeptide(L)'
;MSTSTQARVDRGVPAGGEFTAYGHSDNVPALSAPTTNDDFVSYRLGEFGFSGHMAAGEIARVTAELNASRDFRDENITAVADRVHLETVGYTLTDAVAAEEGLGHLALFGHEDEAAALRRVIAAAGPAKAPEADIFDVPGSETRLHVLRPEEADGVTVPVPANDPRLIAGQVFDKVTCPDGRVFHRRREGVYPNEPYAMRIQANRPLREEEKLQMAGLLGYAYAAQVRGEGFSMPASDSPYSFIVEVDTTKSRSDDLGAAMGRFENDIPRMILEGSPARKTPIKGPIGSRAVEGFNEPDLAIEVYYDSVNED
;
A
#
# COMPACT_ATOMS: atom_id res chain seq x y z
N MET A 1 -64.76 44.60 -14.44
CA MET A 1 -64.74 44.64 -12.96
C MET A 1 -63.32 44.32 -12.53
N SER A 2 -62.45 45.33 -12.61
CA SER A 2 -62.05 46.25 -11.53
C SER A 2 -60.83 45.73 -10.78
N THR A 3 -59.68 46.08 -11.35
CA THR A 3 -58.36 46.15 -10.72
C THR A 3 -58.40 47.15 -9.57
N SER A 4 -58.20 46.70 -8.33
CA SER A 4 -57.97 47.60 -7.19
C SER A 4 -56.48 47.85 -7.01
N THR A 5 -56.06 49.03 -7.45
CA THR A 5 -54.77 49.66 -7.14
C THR A 5 -54.65 49.86 -5.63
N GLN A 6 -53.68 49.20 -4.97
CA GLN A 6 -53.29 49.58 -3.62
C GLN A 6 -52.30 50.76 -3.67
N ALA A 7 -52.67 51.80 -2.92
CA ALA A 7 -52.01 53.08 -2.86
C ALA A 7 -50.63 52.99 -2.21
N ARG A 8 -49.66 53.67 -2.82
CA ARG A 8 -48.34 53.93 -2.24
C ARG A 8 -48.52 54.94 -1.10
N VAL A 9 -48.32 54.50 0.14
CA VAL A 9 -48.28 55.40 1.29
C VAL A 9 -46.82 55.77 1.54
N ASP A 10 -46.42 56.92 1.02
CA ASP A 10 -45.27 57.67 1.53
C ASP A 10 -45.59 58.16 2.93
N ARG A 11 -44.87 57.67 3.95
CA ARG A 11 -44.78 58.36 5.24
C ARG A 11 -43.34 58.33 5.72
N GLY A 12 -42.73 59.51 5.63
CA GLY A 12 -41.40 59.81 6.13
C GLY A 12 -41.27 59.57 7.64
N VAL A 13 -40.02 59.39 8.04
CA VAL A 13 -39.60 59.22 9.43
C VAL A 13 -39.92 60.52 10.19
N PRO A 14 -40.68 60.48 11.30
CA PRO A 14 -40.89 61.66 12.12
C PRO A 14 -39.58 62.00 12.86
N ALA A 15 -39.12 63.24 12.71
CA ALA A 15 -38.00 63.76 13.48
C ALA A 15 -38.36 63.80 14.97
N GLY A 16 -37.67 63.00 15.79
CA GLY A 16 -37.78 63.02 17.25
C GLY A 16 -38.40 61.78 17.92
N GLY A 17 -38.60 60.66 17.22
CA GLY A 17 -39.06 59.41 17.84
C GLY A 17 -37.93 58.63 18.53
N GLU A 18 -38.06 58.39 19.83
CA GLU A 18 -37.24 57.42 20.57
C GLU A 18 -37.33 56.04 19.90
N PHE A 19 -36.18 55.47 19.56
CA PHE A 19 -36.09 54.07 19.14
C PHE A 19 -36.17 53.17 20.37
N THR A 20 -37.34 52.59 20.64
CA THR A 20 -37.44 51.41 21.48
C THR A 20 -36.83 50.23 20.74
N ALA A 21 -35.67 49.76 21.21
CA ALA A 21 -35.05 48.54 20.73
C ALA A 21 -35.95 47.35 21.08
N TYR A 22 -36.83 46.97 20.15
CA TYR A 22 -37.37 45.62 20.16
C TYR A 22 -36.19 44.68 19.94
N GLY A 23 -35.82 43.95 21.00
CA GLY A 23 -34.82 42.89 20.92
C GLY A 23 -35.27 41.87 19.89
N HIS A 24 -34.78 42.01 18.66
CA HIS A 24 -34.74 40.91 17.71
C HIS A 24 -33.82 39.90 18.37
N SER A 25 -34.39 38.83 18.92
CA SER A 25 -33.61 37.64 19.22
C SER A 25 -33.09 37.15 17.87
N ASP A 26 -31.85 37.50 17.58
CA ASP A 26 -31.11 36.92 16.46
C ASP A 26 -31.03 35.41 16.73
N ASN A 27 -32.04 34.68 16.26
CA ASN A 27 -31.91 33.26 15.98
C ASN A 27 -31.00 33.16 14.76
N VAL A 28 -29.70 33.39 14.98
CA VAL A 28 -28.66 33.00 14.04
C VAL A 28 -28.80 31.48 13.90
N PRO A 29 -29.12 30.95 12.71
CA PRO A 29 -29.10 29.50 12.51
C PRO A 29 -27.69 29.03 12.86
N ALA A 30 -27.57 28.24 13.93
CA ALA A 30 -26.30 27.63 14.27
C ALA A 30 -25.93 26.70 13.12
N LEU A 31 -24.94 27.09 12.31
CA LEU A 31 -24.35 26.21 11.32
C LEU A 31 -23.66 25.08 12.08
N SER A 32 -24.35 23.95 12.22
CA SER A 32 -23.78 22.74 12.79
C SER A 32 -22.65 22.25 11.89
N ALA A 33 -21.54 21.84 12.51
CA ALA A 33 -20.42 21.26 11.78
C ALA A 33 -20.88 20.04 10.96
N PRO A 34 -20.34 19.84 9.74
CA PRO A 34 -20.78 18.78 8.83
C PRO A 34 -20.59 17.40 9.45
N THR A 35 -21.62 16.56 9.35
CA THR A 35 -21.62 15.17 9.78
C THR A 35 -22.03 14.27 8.62
N THR A 36 -21.51 13.05 8.61
CA THR A 36 -21.89 11.98 7.69
C THR A 36 -22.81 10.95 8.36
N ASN A 37 -23.45 10.11 7.56
CA ASN A 37 -24.31 9.01 7.99
C ASN A 37 -23.83 7.67 7.39
N ASP A 38 -24.41 6.58 7.88
CA ASP A 38 -24.04 5.21 7.46
C ASP A 38 -24.28 4.98 5.97
N ASP A 39 -25.34 5.57 5.40
CA ASP A 39 -25.65 5.46 3.97
C ASP A 39 -24.55 6.07 3.10
N PHE A 40 -24.01 7.24 3.48
CA PHE A 40 -22.90 7.87 2.77
C PHE A 40 -21.64 7.02 2.86
N VAL A 41 -21.32 6.52 4.05
CA VAL A 41 -20.12 5.68 4.26
C VAL A 41 -20.25 4.39 3.45
N SER A 42 -21.39 3.71 3.52
CA SER A 42 -21.67 2.51 2.73
C SER A 42 -21.57 2.78 1.22
N TYR A 43 -22.12 3.89 0.74
CA TYR A 43 -22.02 4.29 -0.65
C TYR A 43 -20.56 4.55 -1.08
N ARG A 44 -19.78 5.31 -0.30
CA ARG A 44 -18.37 5.59 -0.63
C ARG A 44 -17.52 4.32 -0.62
N LEU A 45 -17.72 3.45 0.37
CA LEU A 45 -17.03 2.15 0.41
C LEU A 45 -17.42 1.28 -0.79
N GLY A 46 -18.66 1.37 -1.25
CA GLY A 46 -19.09 0.68 -2.46
C GLY A 46 -18.39 1.19 -3.72
N GLU A 47 -18.19 2.50 -3.86
CA GLU A 47 -17.43 3.12 -4.96
C GLU A 47 -15.95 2.70 -4.95
N PHE A 48 -15.39 2.35 -3.79
CA PHE A 48 -14.03 1.83 -3.67
C PHE A 48 -13.93 0.31 -3.89
N GLY A 49 -15.04 -0.36 -4.20
CA GLY A 49 -15.06 -1.81 -4.44
C GLY A 49 -15.21 -2.66 -3.18
N PHE A 50 -15.43 -2.05 -2.01
CA PHE A 50 -15.61 -2.77 -0.75
C PHE A 50 -17.07 -3.18 -0.46
N SER A 51 -17.92 -3.16 -1.50
CA SER A 51 -19.33 -3.50 -1.38
C SER A 51 -19.52 -4.91 -0.79
N GLY A 52 -20.21 -5.00 0.35
CA GLY A 52 -20.55 -6.29 0.97
C GLY A 52 -19.44 -6.94 1.79
N HIS A 53 -18.29 -6.28 1.95
CA HIS A 53 -17.18 -6.77 2.78
C HIS A 53 -17.25 -6.28 4.25
N MET A 54 -18.07 -5.27 4.54
CA MET A 54 -18.30 -4.78 5.92
C MET A 54 -19.71 -5.08 6.41
N ALA A 55 -19.82 -5.51 7.67
CA ALA A 55 -21.08 -5.62 8.38
C ALA A 55 -21.62 -4.24 8.78
N ALA A 56 -22.94 -4.14 8.95
CA ALA A 56 -23.62 -2.89 9.32
C ALA A 56 -23.08 -2.28 10.64
N GLY A 57 -22.65 -3.11 11.59
CA GLY A 57 -22.04 -2.64 12.85
C GLY A 57 -20.67 -2.00 12.66
N GLU A 58 -19.88 -2.47 11.69
CA GLU A 58 -18.59 -1.87 11.36
C GLU A 58 -18.77 -0.54 10.63
N ILE A 59 -19.75 -0.46 9.71
CA ILE A 59 -20.11 0.78 9.02
C ILE A 59 -20.52 1.86 10.02
N ALA A 60 -21.38 1.54 10.99
CA ALA A 60 -21.78 2.47 12.05
C ALA A 60 -20.59 2.99 12.86
N ARG A 61 -19.59 2.13 13.09
CA ARG A 61 -18.37 2.48 13.81
C ARG A 61 -17.47 3.40 12.97
N VAL A 62 -17.29 3.11 11.68
CA VAL A 62 -16.59 4.01 10.74
C VAL A 62 -17.26 5.38 10.70
N THR A 63 -18.59 5.44 10.58
CA THR A 63 -19.36 6.68 10.61
C THR A 63 -19.10 7.49 11.88
N ALA A 64 -19.08 6.84 13.05
CA ALA A 64 -18.81 7.51 14.31
C ALA A 64 -17.41 8.13 14.37
N GLU A 65 -16.39 7.39 13.88
CA GLU A 65 -14.99 7.84 13.88
C GLU A 65 -14.74 8.96 12.86
N LEU A 66 -15.40 8.93 11.70
CA LEU A 66 -15.37 10.03 10.71
C LEU A 66 -16.04 11.29 11.25
N ASN A 67 -17.17 11.15 11.94
CA ASN A 67 -17.86 12.28 12.57
C ASN A 67 -17.07 12.89 13.73
N ALA A 68 -16.30 12.09 14.46
CA ALA A 68 -15.42 12.55 15.53
C ALA A 68 -14.20 13.31 14.98
N SER A 69 -13.55 12.77 13.93
CA SER A 69 -12.38 13.38 13.30
C SER A 69 -12.71 14.57 12.39
N ARG A 70 -13.95 14.65 11.88
CA ARG A 70 -14.41 15.63 10.88
C ARG A 70 -13.62 15.59 9.57
N ASP A 71 -12.93 14.48 9.30
CA ASP A 71 -12.16 14.26 8.08
C ASP A 71 -12.88 13.24 7.19
N PHE A 72 -13.55 13.74 6.15
CA PHE A 72 -14.34 12.94 5.21
C PHE A 72 -13.63 12.75 3.87
N ARG A 73 -12.31 12.94 3.82
CA ARG A 73 -11.52 12.64 2.61
C ARG A 73 -11.52 11.14 2.34
N ASP A 74 -11.47 10.79 1.07
CA ASP A 74 -11.54 9.39 0.62
C ASP A 74 -10.43 8.53 1.23
N GLU A 75 -9.22 9.08 1.34
CA GLU A 75 -8.09 8.38 1.96
C GLU A 75 -8.36 8.05 3.43
N ASN A 76 -9.03 8.96 4.15
CA ASN A 76 -9.37 8.76 5.55
C ASN A 76 -10.54 7.80 5.73
N ILE A 77 -11.55 7.85 4.85
CA ILE A 77 -12.69 6.91 4.86
C ILE A 77 -12.17 5.48 4.70
N THR A 78 -11.29 5.24 3.72
CA THR A 78 -10.71 3.92 3.49
C THR A 78 -9.82 3.48 4.66
N ALA A 79 -8.95 4.36 5.17
CA ALA A 79 -8.06 4.03 6.27
C ALA A 79 -8.82 3.69 7.58
N VAL A 80 -9.90 4.42 7.89
CA VAL A 80 -10.75 4.13 9.06
C VAL A 80 -11.52 2.82 8.84
N ALA A 81 -12.03 2.57 7.63
CA ALA A 81 -12.73 1.33 7.31
C ALA A 81 -11.82 0.10 7.41
N ASP A 82 -10.62 0.15 6.84
CA ASP A 82 -9.62 -0.92 6.93
C ASP A 82 -9.25 -1.22 8.39
N ARG A 83 -8.99 -0.19 9.19
CA ARG A 83 -8.66 -0.36 10.61
C ARG A 83 -9.82 -0.97 11.40
N VAL A 84 -11.05 -0.46 11.21
CA VAL A 84 -12.23 -0.99 11.90
C VAL A 84 -12.47 -2.45 11.54
N HIS A 85 -12.30 -2.81 10.26
CA HIS A 85 -12.46 -4.18 9.80
C HIS A 85 -11.38 -5.12 10.37
N LEU A 86 -10.12 -4.68 10.34
CA LEU A 86 -8.99 -5.39 10.93
C LEU A 86 -9.21 -5.69 12.42
N GLU A 87 -9.66 -4.69 13.18
CA GLU A 87 -9.93 -4.85 14.61
C GLU A 87 -11.10 -5.80 14.90
N THR A 88 -12.07 -5.89 13.99
CA THR A 88 -13.30 -6.67 14.19
C THR A 88 -13.15 -8.12 13.73
N VAL A 89 -12.41 -8.33 12.62
CA VAL A 89 -12.40 -9.61 11.89
C VAL A 89 -10.98 -10.21 11.81
N GLY A 90 -9.93 -9.43 12.06
CA GLY A 90 -8.54 -9.89 12.10
C GLY A 90 -7.78 -9.82 10.77
N TYR A 91 -8.38 -9.24 9.73
CA TYR A 91 -7.74 -8.97 8.43
C TYR A 91 -8.26 -7.66 7.82
N THR A 92 -7.53 -7.08 6.85
CA THR A 92 -7.93 -5.79 6.25
C THR A 92 -9.04 -5.94 5.21
N LEU A 93 -9.74 -4.86 4.92
CA LEU A 93 -10.80 -4.86 3.91
C LEU A 93 -10.23 -5.10 2.51
N THR A 94 -9.02 -4.59 2.27
CA THR A 94 -8.24 -4.84 1.07
C THR A 94 -7.92 -6.33 0.88
N ASP A 95 -7.50 -7.03 1.95
CA ASP A 95 -7.23 -8.48 1.89
C ASP A 95 -8.51 -9.27 1.58
N ALA A 96 -9.64 -8.85 2.13
CA ALA A 96 -10.94 -9.49 1.90
C ALA A 96 -11.35 -9.43 0.42
N VAL A 97 -11.14 -8.27 -0.24
CA VAL A 97 -11.41 -8.10 -1.67
C VAL A 97 -10.45 -8.93 -2.50
N ALA A 98 -9.14 -8.85 -2.22
CA ALA A 98 -8.12 -9.61 -2.96
C ALA A 98 -8.35 -11.13 -2.85
N ALA A 99 -8.79 -11.62 -1.69
CA ALA A 99 -9.13 -13.02 -1.49
C ALA A 99 -10.32 -13.45 -2.35
N GLU A 100 -11.41 -12.65 -2.40
CA GLU A 100 -12.56 -12.96 -3.26
C GLU A 100 -12.23 -12.89 -4.76
N GLU A 101 -11.40 -11.92 -5.17
CA GLU A 101 -10.89 -11.84 -6.54
C GLU A 101 -10.06 -13.07 -6.90
N GLY A 102 -9.16 -13.50 -6.01
CA GLY A 102 -8.36 -14.72 -6.18
C GLY A 102 -9.22 -15.98 -6.29
N LEU A 103 -10.28 -16.09 -5.49
CA LEU A 103 -11.24 -17.20 -5.58
C LEU A 103 -12.05 -17.13 -6.89
N GLY A 104 -12.37 -15.93 -7.36
CA GLY A 104 -12.96 -15.71 -8.68
C GLY A 104 -12.05 -16.19 -9.82
N HIS A 105 -10.76 -15.86 -9.76
CA HIS A 105 -9.77 -16.33 -10.72
C HIS A 105 -9.61 -17.85 -10.70
N LEU A 106 -9.54 -18.47 -9.54
CA LEU A 106 -9.47 -19.93 -9.42
C LEU A 106 -10.65 -20.61 -10.11
N ALA A 107 -11.87 -20.13 -9.84
CA ALA A 107 -13.06 -20.64 -10.50
C ALA A 107 -12.99 -20.44 -12.04
N LEU A 108 -12.56 -19.26 -12.50
CA LEU A 108 -12.43 -18.95 -13.93
C LEU A 108 -11.42 -19.86 -14.66
N PHE A 109 -10.35 -20.29 -13.98
CA PHE A 109 -9.34 -21.20 -14.52
C PHE A 109 -9.69 -22.69 -14.38
N GLY A 110 -10.93 -23.01 -14.02
CA GLY A 110 -11.44 -24.39 -13.96
C GLY A 110 -11.22 -25.09 -12.61
N HIS A 111 -10.85 -24.35 -11.57
CA HIS A 111 -10.71 -24.84 -10.20
C HIS A 111 -11.94 -24.45 -9.34
N GLU A 112 -13.13 -24.72 -9.85
CA GLU A 112 -14.40 -24.32 -9.22
C GLU A 112 -14.62 -25.02 -7.87
N ASP A 113 -14.23 -26.30 -7.77
CA ASP A 113 -14.39 -27.11 -6.55
C ASP A 113 -13.45 -26.64 -5.44
N GLU A 114 -12.21 -26.27 -5.78
CA GLU A 114 -11.23 -25.73 -4.85
C GLU A 114 -11.62 -24.33 -4.37
N ALA A 115 -12.07 -23.46 -5.28
CA ALA A 115 -12.60 -22.15 -4.92
C ALA A 115 -13.82 -22.26 -4.00
N ALA A 116 -14.74 -23.19 -4.29
CA ALA A 116 -15.91 -23.45 -3.44
C ALA A 116 -15.50 -24.04 -2.07
N ALA A 117 -14.49 -24.90 -2.01
CA ALA A 117 -13.97 -25.44 -0.76
C ALA A 117 -13.35 -24.33 0.10
N LEU A 118 -12.53 -23.46 -0.49
CA LEU A 118 -11.92 -22.33 0.21
C LEU A 118 -12.97 -21.33 0.73
N ARG A 119 -14.00 -21.01 -0.06
CA ARG A 119 -15.13 -20.19 0.42
C ARG A 119 -15.83 -20.79 1.64
N ARG A 120 -16.01 -22.11 1.67
CA ARG A 120 -16.58 -22.80 2.85
C ARG A 120 -15.65 -22.73 4.07
N VAL A 121 -14.34 -22.83 3.87
CA VAL A 121 -13.35 -22.70 4.96
C VAL A 121 -13.36 -21.28 5.52
N ILE A 122 -13.36 -20.26 4.66
CA ILE A 122 -13.43 -18.85 5.07
C ILE A 122 -14.74 -18.57 5.82
N ALA A 123 -15.88 -19.02 5.29
CA ALA A 123 -17.17 -18.87 5.96
C ALA A 123 -17.25 -19.61 7.30
N ALA A 124 -16.59 -20.76 7.42
CA ALA A 124 -16.54 -21.55 8.65
C ALA A 124 -15.55 -20.99 9.69
N ALA A 125 -14.50 -20.28 9.26
CA ALA A 125 -13.55 -19.62 10.15
C ALA A 125 -14.22 -18.47 10.94
N GLY A 126 -15.31 -17.89 10.44
CA GLY A 126 -16.06 -16.81 11.08
C GLY A 126 -15.23 -15.55 11.30
N PRO A 127 -15.82 -14.45 11.83
CA PRO A 127 -15.01 -13.32 12.29
C PRO A 127 -14.11 -13.82 13.42
N ALA A 128 -12.80 -13.78 13.20
CA ALA A 128 -11.84 -14.19 14.20
C ALA A 128 -12.02 -13.24 15.39
N LYS A 129 -12.55 -13.77 16.50
CA LYS A 129 -12.52 -13.05 17.78
C LYS A 129 -11.05 -12.70 18.00
N ALA A 130 -10.73 -11.40 18.04
CA ALA A 130 -9.39 -10.92 18.33
C ALA A 130 -8.84 -11.75 19.52
N PRO A 131 -7.73 -12.49 19.34
CA PRO A 131 -7.28 -13.39 20.38
C PRO A 131 -6.89 -12.54 21.59
N GLU A 132 -7.64 -12.70 22.69
CA GLU A 132 -7.15 -12.34 24.01
C GLU A 132 -5.79 -13.01 24.17
N ALA A 133 -4.78 -12.21 24.50
CA ALA A 133 -3.37 -12.58 24.51
C ALA A 133 -3.09 -13.65 25.58
N ASP A 134 -3.43 -14.90 25.31
CA ASP A 134 -2.90 -16.05 26.04
C ASP A 134 -1.70 -16.59 25.29
N ILE A 135 -0.54 -16.25 25.86
CA ILE A 135 0.79 -16.68 25.48
C ILE A 135 0.87 -18.19 25.71
N PHE A 136 0.51 -18.99 24.71
CA PHE A 136 1.00 -20.36 24.62
C PHE A 136 2.34 -20.35 23.88
N ASP A 137 3.37 -20.65 24.64
CA ASP A 137 4.74 -20.85 24.20
C ASP A 137 4.83 -22.28 23.62
N VAL A 138 4.95 -22.37 22.29
CA VAL A 138 5.29 -23.61 21.59
C VAL A 138 6.59 -23.35 20.84
N PRO A 139 7.70 -24.05 21.16
CA PRO A 139 8.96 -23.84 20.48
C PRO A 139 8.93 -24.44 19.08
N GLY A 140 9.17 -23.64 18.04
CA GLY A 140 9.53 -24.15 16.70
C GLY A 140 8.71 -23.68 15.50
N SER A 141 7.86 -22.65 15.59
CA SER A 141 7.23 -22.06 14.40
C SER A 141 7.29 -20.52 14.44
N GLU A 142 8.29 -19.93 13.80
CA GLU A 142 8.46 -18.49 13.63
C GLU A 142 7.54 -17.94 12.52
N THR A 143 6.23 -18.13 12.64
CA THR A 143 5.28 -17.42 11.79
C THR A 143 4.06 -17.02 12.60
N ARG A 144 4.31 -16.22 13.65
CA ARG A 144 3.26 -15.36 14.23
C ARG A 144 3.29 -14.05 13.46
N LEU A 145 2.31 -13.85 12.57
CA LEU A 145 1.89 -12.51 12.18
C LEU A 145 1.39 -11.83 13.48
N HIS A 146 2.30 -11.19 14.20
CA HIS A 146 1.91 -10.21 15.20
C HIS A 146 1.27 -9.06 14.43
N VAL A 147 0.05 -8.70 14.79
CA VAL A 147 -0.52 -7.39 14.43
C VAL A 147 0.35 -6.36 15.15
N LEU A 148 1.44 -5.96 14.49
CA LEU A 148 2.38 -4.99 15.01
C LEU A 148 1.66 -3.67 15.08
N ARG A 149 1.55 -3.10 16.28
CA ARG A 149 1.25 -1.67 16.36
C ARG A 149 2.39 -0.97 15.61
N PRO A 150 2.12 -0.07 14.66
CA PRO A 150 3.19 0.58 13.86
C PRO A 150 4.28 1.24 14.73
N GLU A 151 3.91 1.64 15.93
CA GLU A 151 4.75 2.23 16.97
C GLU A 151 5.72 1.25 17.68
N GLU A 152 5.51 -0.06 17.58
CA GLU A 152 6.42 -1.10 18.09
C GLU A 152 7.40 -1.61 17.02
N ALA A 153 7.15 -1.28 15.73
CA ALA A 153 8.04 -1.63 14.63
C ALA A 153 9.24 -0.67 14.57
N ASP A 154 10.40 -1.15 15.03
CA ASP A 154 11.67 -0.41 14.98
C ASP A 154 12.42 -0.60 13.66
N GLY A 155 12.00 -1.57 12.83
CA GLY A 155 12.62 -1.95 11.58
C GLY A 155 13.97 -2.64 11.74
N VAL A 156 14.33 -3.08 12.95
CA VAL A 156 15.59 -3.77 13.28
C VAL A 156 15.30 -5.11 13.94
N THR A 157 14.58 -5.10 15.06
CA THR A 157 14.11 -6.29 15.76
C THR A 157 12.74 -6.71 15.27
N VAL A 158 11.89 -5.73 14.98
CA VAL A 158 10.52 -5.87 14.53
C VAL A 158 10.39 -5.24 13.14
N PRO A 159 10.09 -6.01 12.09
CA PRO A 159 9.96 -5.47 10.73
C PRO A 159 8.91 -4.35 10.64
N VAL A 160 9.19 -3.33 9.82
CA VAL A 160 8.17 -2.31 9.51
C VAL A 160 7.24 -2.82 8.39
N PRO A 161 5.93 -2.59 8.46
CA PRO A 161 5.04 -2.96 7.38
C PRO A 161 5.27 -2.08 6.14
N ALA A 162 5.01 -2.61 4.94
CA ALA A 162 5.24 -1.91 3.67
C ALA A 162 4.43 -0.61 3.51
N ASN A 163 3.33 -0.47 4.26
CA ASN A 163 2.48 0.72 4.32
C ASN A 163 2.85 1.69 5.47
N ASP A 164 3.96 1.47 6.19
CA ASP A 164 4.40 2.36 7.25
C ASP A 164 4.66 3.78 6.70
N PRO A 165 4.05 4.84 7.27
CA PRO A 165 4.22 6.21 6.80
C PRO A 165 5.69 6.68 6.75
N ARG A 166 6.55 6.14 7.62
CA ARG A 166 7.99 6.44 7.62
C ARG A 166 8.67 5.83 6.41
N LEU A 167 8.33 4.59 6.06
CA LEU A 167 8.83 3.90 4.88
C LEU A 167 8.38 4.62 3.61
N ILE A 168 7.11 5.07 3.57
CA ILE A 168 6.54 5.88 2.48
C ILE A 168 7.21 7.26 2.38
N ALA A 169 7.62 7.84 3.51
CA ALA A 169 8.38 9.09 3.56
C ALA A 169 9.85 8.92 3.10
N GLY A 170 10.25 7.72 2.67
CA GLY A 170 11.60 7.42 2.19
C GLY A 170 12.58 7.07 3.30
N GLN A 171 12.12 6.86 4.54
CA GLN A 171 12.98 6.30 5.59
C GLN A 171 13.34 4.86 5.22
N VAL A 172 14.61 4.52 5.43
CA VAL A 172 15.15 3.19 5.17
C VAL A 172 15.20 2.43 6.49
N PHE A 173 14.82 1.15 6.46
CA PHE A 173 14.79 0.26 7.61
C PHE A 173 15.58 -1.01 7.30
N ASP A 174 15.95 -1.80 8.32
CA ASP A 174 16.70 -3.04 8.10
C ASP A 174 15.78 -4.21 7.76
N LYS A 175 14.53 -4.20 8.25
CA LYS A 175 13.53 -5.25 7.99
C LYS A 175 12.19 -4.65 7.60
N VAL A 176 11.62 -5.13 6.51
CA VAL A 176 10.32 -4.70 5.98
C VAL A 176 9.42 -5.92 5.76
N THR A 177 8.19 -5.89 6.25
CA THR A 177 7.17 -6.92 5.97
C THR A 177 6.26 -6.45 4.84
N CYS A 178 6.14 -7.26 3.80
CA CYS A 178 5.22 -7.03 2.69
C CYS A 178 3.79 -7.55 3.00
N PRO A 179 2.78 -7.10 2.25
CA PRO A 179 1.39 -7.54 2.43
C PRO A 179 1.21 -9.06 2.32
N ASP A 180 2.08 -9.73 1.55
CA ASP A 180 2.11 -11.20 1.43
C ASP A 180 2.71 -11.92 2.65
N GLY A 181 3.11 -11.17 3.69
CA GLY A 181 3.69 -11.68 4.93
C GLY A 181 5.18 -11.97 4.85
N ARG A 182 5.83 -11.83 3.69
CA ARG A 182 7.29 -12.02 3.57
C ARG A 182 8.03 -10.89 4.25
N VAL A 183 9.14 -11.23 4.91
CA VAL A 183 10.05 -10.27 5.53
C VAL A 183 11.27 -10.11 4.63
N PHE A 184 11.55 -8.88 4.25
CA PHE A 184 12.67 -8.49 3.44
C PHE A 184 13.72 -7.76 4.28
N HIS A 185 14.96 -8.20 4.13
CA HIS A 185 16.11 -7.73 4.90
C HIS A 185 16.99 -6.86 4.02
N ARG A 186 17.28 -5.65 4.50
CA ARG A 186 18.24 -4.77 3.86
C ARG A 186 19.64 -5.36 4.02
N ARG A 187 20.42 -5.35 2.95
CA ARG A 187 21.84 -5.68 3.07
C ARG A 187 22.58 -4.61 3.84
N ARG A 188 23.43 -5.04 4.77
CA ARG A 188 24.30 -4.19 5.58
C ARG A 188 25.51 -4.99 6.04
N GLU A 189 26.43 -4.36 6.75
CA GLU A 189 27.55 -5.07 7.36
C GLU A 189 27.03 -6.19 8.28
N GLY A 190 27.54 -7.41 8.08
CA GLY A 190 27.11 -8.60 8.81
C GLY A 190 25.78 -9.21 8.35
N VAL A 191 25.09 -8.64 7.35
CA VAL A 191 23.86 -9.22 6.78
C VAL A 191 24.01 -9.38 5.27
N TYR A 192 24.04 -10.63 4.80
CA TYR A 192 24.33 -10.95 3.40
C TYR A 192 23.23 -11.81 2.79
N PRO A 193 22.87 -11.58 1.51
CA PRO A 193 21.89 -12.42 0.82
C PRO A 193 22.35 -13.88 0.78
N ASN A 194 21.44 -14.78 1.14
CA ASN A 194 21.66 -16.22 1.14
C ASN A 194 20.59 -16.90 0.29
N GLU A 195 20.90 -17.20 -0.96
CA GLU A 195 19.96 -17.83 -1.90
C GLU A 195 18.57 -17.17 -1.91
N PRO A 196 18.46 -15.83 -2.07
CA PRO A 196 17.16 -15.16 -2.10
C PRO A 196 16.26 -15.72 -3.20
N TYR A 197 14.97 -15.82 -2.92
CA TYR A 197 13.93 -16.17 -3.90
C TYR A 197 13.17 -14.94 -4.38
N ALA A 198 13.27 -13.83 -3.65
CA ALA A 198 12.69 -12.57 -4.02
C ALA A 198 13.58 -11.39 -3.59
N MET A 199 13.49 -10.31 -4.35
CA MET A 199 14.04 -9.02 -3.99
C MET A 199 12.94 -7.98 -3.94
N ARG A 200 12.94 -7.18 -2.89
CA ARG A 200 12.13 -5.97 -2.80
C ARG A 200 13.01 -4.77 -3.12
N ILE A 201 12.57 -3.96 -4.07
CA ILE A 201 13.23 -2.76 -4.52
C ILE A 201 12.46 -1.56 -3.98
N GLN A 202 13.14 -0.64 -3.30
CA GLN A 202 12.55 0.61 -2.81
C GLN A 202 13.28 1.81 -3.41
N ALA A 203 12.56 2.65 -4.14
CA ALA A 203 13.08 3.89 -4.67
C ALA A 203 12.89 5.05 -3.68
N ASN A 204 13.70 6.10 -3.84
CA ASN A 204 13.58 7.35 -3.09
C ASN A 204 12.47 8.29 -3.59
N ARG A 205 11.73 7.89 -4.64
CA ARG A 205 10.55 8.58 -5.18
C ARG A 205 9.51 7.56 -5.67
N PRO A 206 8.24 7.96 -5.85
CA PRO A 206 7.27 7.09 -6.52
C PRO A 206 7.73 6.73 -7.93
N LEU A 207 7.50 5.48 -8.32
CA LEU A 207 7.75 4.97 -9.66
C LEU A 207 6.42 4.68 -10.36
N ARG A 208 6.29 5.09 -11.62
CA ARG A 208 5.19 4.67 -12.49
C ARG A 208 5.36 3.19 -12.87
N GLU A 209 4.29 2.53 -13.29
CA GLU A 209 4.34 1.13 -13.71
C GLU A 209 5.36 0.87 -14.83
N GLU A 210 5.46 1.76 -15.81
CA GLU A 210 6.46 1.69 -16.88
C GLU A 210 7.91 1.81 -16.33
N GLU A 211 8.10 2.67 -15.32
CA GLU A 211 9.39 2.83 -14.64
C GLU A 211 9.74 1.60 -13.81
N LYS A 212 8.77 0.99 -13.12
CA LYS A 212 8.97 -0.28 -12.40
C LYS A 212 9.40 -1.39 -13.36
N LEU A 213 8.75 -1.50 -14.53
CA LEU A 213 9.11 -2.46 -15.57
C LEU A 213 10.51 -2.21 -16.12
N GLN A 214 10.85 -0.96 -16.43
CA GLN A 214 12.19 -0.60 -16.90
C GLN A 214 13.25 -0.90 -15.84
N MET A 215 13.00 -0.55 -14.58
CA MET A 215 13.89 -0.83 -13.45
C MET A 215 14.06 -2.34 -13.27
N ALA A 216 12.98 -3.12 -13.27
CA ALA A 216 13.05 -4.58 -13.18
C ALA A 216 13.85 -5.20 -14.33
N GLY A 217 13.68 -4.72 -15.57
CA GLY A 217 14.46 -5.16 -16.72
C GLY A 217 15.95 -4.82 -16.58
N LEU A 218 16.25 -3.64 -16.04
CA LEU A 218 17.62 -3.15 -15.82
C LEU A 218 18.34 -3.95 -14.73
N LEU A 219 17.66 -4.17 -13.59
CA LEU A 219 18.17 -4.97 -12.49
C LEU A 219 18.29 -6.45 -12.90
N GLY A 220 17.32 -6.99 -13.64
CA GLY A 220 17.39 -8.34 -14.19
C GLY A 220 18.57 -8.52 -15.16
N TYR A 221 18.90 -7.49 -15.95
CA TYR A 221 20.10 -7.50 -16.77
C TYR A 221 21.38 -7.52 -15.91
N ALA A 222 21.44 -6.67 -14.88
CA ALA A 222 22.59 -6.60 -13.97
C ALA A 222 22.81 -7.94 -13.25
N TYR A 223 21.73 -8.51 -12.73
CA TYR A 223 21.72 -9.79 -12.04
C TYR A 223 22.17 -10.92 -12.96
N ALA A 224 21.61 -11.02 -14.17
CA ALA A 224 22.04 -12.03 -15.15
C ALA A 224 23.52 -11.87 -15.55
N ALA A 225 24.05 -10.64 -15.58
CA ALA A 225 25.46 -10.39 -15.89
C ALA A 225 26.41 -10.82 -14.75
N GLN A 226 26.03 -10.56 -13.50
CA GLN A 226 26.91 -10.78 -12.33
C GLN A 226 26.72 -12.13 -11.65
N VAL A 227 25.47 -12.55 -11.47
CA VAL A 227 25.07 -13.79 -10.79
C VAL A 227 24.92 -14.95 -11.78
N ARG A 228 24.72 -14.65 -13.07
CA ARG A 228 24.55 -15.65 -14.15
C ARG A 228 23.33 -16.56 -13.94
N GLY A 229 22.29 -16.04 -13.29
CA GLY A 229 20.99 -16.71 -13.14
C GLY A 229 20.00 -16.33 -14.24
N GLU A 230 18.74 -16.73 -14.05
CA GLU A 230 17.64 -16.26 -14.88
C GLU A 230 17.34 -14.77 -14.62
N GLY A 231 16.67 -14.15 -15.58
CA GLY A 231 16.15 -12.79 -15.41
C GLY A 231 15.05 -12.76 -14.35
N PHE A 232 14.73 -11.55 -13.90
CA PHE A 232 13.67 -11.34 -12.91
C PHE A 232 12.29 -11.67 -13.47
N SER A 233 11.37 -12.02 -12.58
CA SER A 233 9.95 -12.08 -12.91
C SER A 233 9.38 -10.69 -13.26
N MET A 234 8.12 -10.67 -13.67
CA MET A 234 7.36 -9.43 -13.75
C MET A 234 7.29 -8.78 -12.35
N PRO A 235 7.55 -7.47 -12.24
CA PRO A 235 7.50 -6.79 -10.96
C PRO A 235 6.07 -6.78 -10.41
N ALA A 236 5.91 -7.22 -9.17
CA ALA A 236 4.69 -7.06 -8.40
C ALA A 236 4.78 -5.78 -7.57
N SER A 237 3.85 -4.84 -7.79
CA SER A 237 3.85 -3.59 -7.03
C SER A 237 3.50 -3.87 -5.57
N ASP A 238 4.32 -3.37 -4.66
CA ASP A 238 4.12 -3.45 -3.20
C ASP A 238 3.67 -2.08 -2.65
N SER A 239 4.25 -0.98 -3.15
CA SER A 239 3.81 0.38 -2.85
C SER A 239 4.09 1.31 -4.04
N PRO A 240 3.69 2.60 -4.01
CA PRO A 240 4.12 3.56 -5.03
C PRO A 240 5.64 3.69 -5.14
N TYR A 241 6.38 3.40 -4.08
CA TYR A 241 7.85 3.51 -3.99
C TYR A 241 8.56 2.17 -4.13
N SER A 242 7.83 1.05 -4.12
CA SER A 242 8.44 -0.28 -4.09
C SER A 242 7.74 -1.31 -4.96
N PHE A 243 8.54 -2.27 -5.41
CA PHE A 243 8.05 -3.44 -6.12
C PHE A 243 8.91 -4.64 -5.75
N ILE A 244 8.35 -5.82 -5.91
CA ILE A 244 8.98 -7.11 -5.64
C ILE A 244 9.23 -7.80 -6.97
N VAL A 245 10.38 -8.44 -7.09
CA VAL A 245 10.74 -9.32 -8.20
C VAL A 245 11.15 -10.66 -7.64
N GLU A 246 10.63 -11.74 -8.23
CA GLU A 246 11.07 -13.09 -7.92
C GLU A 246 12.37 -13.39 -8.67
N VAL A 247 13.25 -14.12 -8.01
CA VAL A 247 14.54 -14.57 -8.52
C VAL A 247 14.74 -16.06 -8.27
N ASP A 248 15.24 -16.73 -9.30
CA ASP A 248 15.65 -18.13 -9.19
C ASP A 248 17.16 -18.20 -8.97
N THR A 249 17.57 -18.21 -7.70
CA THR A 249 18.98 -18.36 -7.29
C THR A 249 19.50 -19.79 -7.44
N THR A 250 18.62 -20.80 -7.52
CA THR A 250 19.02 -22.20 -7.74
C THR A 250 19.69 -22.42 -9.10
N LYS A 251 19.42 -21.52 -10.06
CA LYS A 251 20.03 -21.52 -11.39
C LYS A 251 21.28 -20.65 -11.50
N SER A 252 21.75 -20.09 -10.38
CA SER A 252 23.01 -19.35 -10.34
C SER A 252 24.17 -20.25 -10.79
N ARG A 253 25.07 -19.69 -11.60
CA ARG A 253 26.31 -20.37 -12.03
C ARG A 253 27.55 -19.74 -11.41
N SER A 254 27.37 -19.03 -10.30
CA SER A 254 28.44 -18.36 -9.58
C SER A 254 28.92 -19.26 -8.45
N ASP A 255 30.22 -19.53 -8.40
CA ASP A 255 30.85 -20.33 -7.35
C ASP A 255 30.82 -19.61 -5.98
N ASP A 256 30.65 -18.29 -5.99
CA ASP A 256 30.49 -17.42 -4.83
C ASP A 256 29.32 -16.47 -5.06
N LEU A 257 28.14 -16.89 -4.59
CA LEU A 257 26.90 -16.13 -4.71
C LEU A 257 26.99 -14.79 -3.96
N GLY A 258 27.57 -14.77 -2.76
CA GLY A 258 27.70 -13.55 -1.96
C GLY A 258 28.52 -12.48 -2.66
N ALA A 259 29.69 -12.84 -3.22
CA ALA A 259 30.50 -11.90 -4.00
C ALA A 259 29.81 -11.47 -5.30
N ALA A 260 29.02 -12.35 -5.94
CA ALA A 260 28.26 -12.02 -7.13
C ALA A 260 27.13 -11.02 -6.86
N MET A 261 26.38 -11.21 -5.78
CA MET A 261 25.37 -10.26 -5.30
C MET A 261 26.01 -8.92 -4.94
N GLY A 262 27.18 -8.95 -4.31
CA GLY A 262 27.96 -7.73 -4.03
C GLY A 262 28.32 -6.94 -5.29
N ARG A 263 28.72 -7.62 -6.38
CA ARG A 263 28.98 -6.96 -7.68
C ARG A 263 27.70 -6.47 -8.34
N PHE A 264 26.61 -7.23 -8.25
CA PHE A 264 25.30 -6.83 -8.75
C PHE A 264 24.88 -5.49 -8.16
N GLU A 265 24.90 -5.34 -6.83
CA GLU A 265 24.50 -4.09 -6.18
C GLU A 265 25.43 -2.92 -6.50
N ASN A 266 26.74 -3.16 -6.57
CA ASN A 266 27.71 -2.12 -6.95
C ASN A 266 27.48 -1.60 -8.37
N ASP A 267 26.89 -2.40 -9.26
CA ASP A 267 26.57 -2.01 -10.63
C ASP A 267 25.27 -1.19 -10.74
N ILE A 268 24.36 -1.29 -9.76
CA ILE A 268 23.04 -0.67 -9.79
C ILE A 268 23.11 0.84 -10.03
N PRO A 269 23.86 1.65 -9.25
CA PRO A 269 23.83 3.11 -9.42
C PRO A 269 24.28 3.55 -10.82
N ARG A 270 25.33 2.92 -11.34
CA ARG A 270 25.81 3.17 -12.70
C ARG A 270 24.75 2.78 -13.73
N MET A 271 24.09 1.64 -13.55
CA MET A 271 23.07 1.19 -14.50
C MET A 271 21.81 2.05 -14.45
N ILE A 272 21.36 2.51 -13.28
CA ILE A 272 20.23 3.45 -13.20
C ILE A 272 20.52 4.71 -14.02
N LEU A 273 21.74 5.26 -13.90
CA LEU A 273 22.13 6.45 -14.63
C LEU A 273 22.28 6.19 -16.15
N GLU A 274 23.09 5.19 -16.51
CA GLU A 274 23.57 5.01 -17.89
C GLU A 274 22.81 3.95 -18.69
N GLY A 275 22.09 3.04 -18.03
CA GLY A 275 21.52 1.84 -18.63
C GLY A 275 22.51 0.68 -18.76
N SER A 276 22.05 -0.39 -19.40
CA SER A 276 22.89 -1.55 -19.75
C SER A 276 24.02 -1.16 -20.72
N PRO A 277 25.19 -1.83 -20.72
CA PRO A 277 26.30 -1.49 -21.60
C PRO A 277 25.90 -1.43 -23.09
N ALA A 278 26.46 -0.45 -23.81
CA ALA A 278 26.21 -0.29 -25.24
C ALA A 278 26.64 -1.55 -26.03
N ARG A 279 25.79 -1.97 -26.96
CA ARG A 279 26.02 -3.14 -27.80
C ARG A 279 27.20 -2.88 -28.73
N LYS A 280 28.17 -3.80 -28.71
CA LYS A 280 29.34 -3.79 -29.59
C LYS A 280 29.08 -4.49 -30.93
N THR A 281 28.02 -5.30 -31.01
CA THR A 281 27.70 -6.11 -32.18
C THR A 281 26.23 -5.91 -32.59
N PRO A 282 25.90 -6.07 -33.89
CA PRO A 282 24.56 -5.82 -34.40
C PRO A 282 23.55 -6.95 -34.16
N ILE A 283 23.94 -8.04 -33.47
CA ILE A 283 23.20 -9.32 -33.43
C ILE A 283 21.83 -9.17 -32.74
N LYS A 284 21.74 -8.34 -31.70
CA LYS A 284 20.53 -8.18 -30.87
C LYS A 284 20.02 -6.74 -30.88
N GLY A 285 20.43 -5.94 -31.86
CA GLY A 285 20.11 -4.51 -31.98
C GLY A 285 21.25 -3.70 -32.58
N PRO A 286 21.04 -2.43 -32.94
CA PRO A 286 22.06 -1.57 -33.54
C PRO A 286 23.32 -1.44 -32.67
N ILE A 287 24.50 -1.31 -33.29
CA ILE A 287 25.74 -0.98 -32.56
C ILE A 287 25.55 0.37 -31.87
N GLY A 288 25.95 0.46 -30.60
CA GLY A 288 25.77 1.66 -29.77
C GLY A 288 24.43 1.73 -29.06
N SER A 289 23.42 0.95 -29.45
CA SER A 289 22.16 0.84 -28.68
C SER A 289 22.36 0.07 -27.37
N ARG A 290 21.47 0.27 -26.41
CA ARG A 290 21.46 -0.47 -25.14
C ARG A 290 20.38 -1.56 -25.15
N ALA A 291 20.50 -2.54 -24.27
CA ALA A 291 19.47 -3.56 -24.08
C ALA A 291 18.29 -3.03 -23.27
N VAL A 292 18.62 -2.30 -22.21
CA VAL A 292 17.71 -1.52 -21.38
C VAL A 292 18.35 -0.14 -21.22
N GLU A 293 17.57 0.90 -21.48
CA GLU A 293 17.99 2.29 -21.29
C GLU A 293 18.01 2.64 -19.79
N GLY A 294 18.88 3.57 -19.42
CA GLY A 294 18.89 4.13 -18.06
C GLY A 294 17.75 5.12 -17.85
N PHE A 295 17.57 5.56 -16.61
CA PHE A 295 16.65 6.63 -16.25
C PHE A 295 17.24 8.01 -16.53
N ASN A 296 18.57 8.12 -16.67
CA ASN A 296 19.28 9.40 -16.82
C ASN A 296 18.93 10.40 -15.70
N GLU A 297 18.64 9.88 -14.50
CA GLU A 297 18.30 10.63 -13.30
C GLU A 297 19.39 10.39 -12.25
N PRO A 298 20.28 11.37 -12.00
CA PRO A 298 21.38 11.19 -11.05
C PRO A 298 20.91 11.08 -9.60
N ASP A 299 19.72 11.63 -9.31
CA ASP A 299 19.14 11.65 -7.96
C ASP A 299 18.25 10.43 -7.69
N LEU A 300 18.00 9.57 -8.69
CA LEU A 300 17.22 8.34 -8.49
C LEU A 300 18.09 7.30 -7.77
N ALA A 301 17.74 7.04 -6.52
CA ALA A 301 18.40 6.04 -5.69
C ALA A 301 17.43 4.92 -5.34
N ILE A 302 17.97 3.70 -5.19
CA ILE A 302 17.20 2.55 -4.74
C ILE A 302 17.92 1.84 -3.60
N GLU A 303 17.14 1.21 -2.73
CA GLU A 303 17.57 0.25 -1.73
C GLU A 303 17.05 -1.14 -2.15
N VAL A 304 17.89 -2.16 -1.97
CA VAL A 304 17.56 -3.55 -2.29
C VAL A 304 17.45 -4.34 -0.99
N TYR A 305 16.36 -5.08 -0.87
CA TYR A 305 16.09 -5.97 0.24
C TYR A 305 15.90 -7.40 -0.26
N TYR A 306 16.26 -8.37 0.58
CA TYR A 306 16.29 -9.79 0.26
C TYR A 306 15.37 -10.57 1.20
N ASP A 307 14.63 -11.53 0.67
CA ASP A 307 13.76 -12.41 1.48
C ASP A 307 14.53 -13.49 2.27
N SER A 308 15.80 -13.74 1.91
CA SER A 308 16.68 -14.68 2.60
C SER A 308 18.09 -14.10 2.75
N VAL A 309 18.57 -14.07 4.00
CA VAL A 309 19.88 -13.55 4.40
C VAL A 309 20.54 -14.44 5.46
N ASN A 310 21.87 -14.37 5.56
CA ASN A 310 22.64 -14.82 6.71
C ASN A 310 23.05 -13.60 7.55
N GLU A 311 23.05 -13.76 8.88
CA GLU A 311 23.56 -12.78 9.83
C GLU A 311 24.83 -13.36 10.50
N ASP A 312 25.94 -12.61 10.46
CA ASP A 312 27.24 -12.97 11.08
C ASP A 312 27.36 -12.49 12.54
#